data_AF-A0A3L9FP11-F1
#
_entry.id   AF-A0A3L9FP11-F1
#
_cell.length_a   1.000
_cell.length_b   1.000
_cell.length_c   1.000
_cell.angle_alpha   90.00
_cell.angle_beta   90.00
_cell.angle_gamma   90.00
#
_symmetry.space_group_name_H-M   'P 1'
#
loop_
_entity.id
_entity.type
_entity.pdbx_description
1 polymer ?
#
loop_
_entity_poly.entity_id
_entity_poly.type
_entity_poly.pdbx_seq_one_letter_code
_entity_poly.pdbx_strand_id
1 'polypeptide(L)'
;MLYLSLLAVSCSVSAAKYPVLTESSPEKAGFNVERLNQMDRWISQQVDAGYPGVNLLIIKDNQIVYRKAWGAAKKYDGSVLMEQPVKATTGTLYDLASNTKMYATNFALQKLMSEGKLHPDDRIAKYIPGFADSPNDTIKGKNTLRISDLLHHSGGFPADPQYPNKAVA
;
A
#
# COMPACT_ATOMS: atom_id res chain seq x y z
N MET A 1 19.01 -3.41 57.39
CA MET A 1 19.28 -3.13 55.96
C MET A 1 18.64 -4.24 55.14
N LEU A 2 17.50 -3.95 54.50
CA LEU A 2 16.77 -4.91 53.67
C LEU A 2 17.23 -4.71 52.21
N TYR A 3 17.87 -5.72 51.61
CA TYR A 3 18.22 -5.71 50.20
C TYR A 3 16.98 -6.06 49.38
N LEU A 4 16.49 -5.11 48.59
CA LEU A 4 15.40 -5.31 47.63
C LEU A 4 16.01 -5.79 46.30
N SER A 5 15.86 -7.07 45.99
CA SER A 5 16.24 -7.65 44.70
C SER A 5 15.18 -7.30 43.65
N LEU A 6 15.53 -6.44 42.69
CA LEU A 6 14.69 -6.10 41.54
C LEU A 6 14.82 -7.22 40.49
N LEU A 7 13.81 -8.07 40.36
CA LEU A 7 13.74 -9.02 39.24
C LEU A 7 13.32 -8.24 37.98
N ALA A 8 14.27 -7.96 37.10
CA ALA A 8 13.98 -7.47 35.76
C ALA A 8 13.43 -8.63 34.92
N VAL A 9 12.11 -8.67 34.72
CA VAL A 9 11.49 -9.54 33.72
C VAL A 9 11.79 -8.94 32.34
N SER A 10 12.85 -9.41 31.70
CA SER A 10 13.08 -9.13 30.28
C SER A 10 12.07 -9.95 29.47
N CYS A 11 10.97 -9.31 29.07
CA CYS A 11 10.07 -9.88 28.10
C CYS A 11 10.81 -9.88 26.75
N SER A 12 11.44 -11.00 26.40
CA SER A 12 11.92 -11.21 25.05
C SER A 12 10.71 -11.13 24.13
N VAL A 13 10.56 -10.02 23.41
CA VAL A 13 9.58 -9.91 22.33
C VAL A 13 9.99 -10.94 21.29
N SER A 14 9.43 -12.15 21.40
CA SER A 14 9.45 -13.09 20.30
C SER A 14 8.74 -12.39 19.15
N ALA A 15 9.48 -11.97 18.13
CA ALA A 15 8.89 -11.52 16.88
C ALA A 15 7.90 -12.60 16.45
N ALA A 16 6.60 -12.29 16.48
CA ALA A 16 5.59 -13.22 16.01
C ALA A 16 5.97 -13.67 14.60
N LYS A 17 5.95 -14.99 14.35
CA LYS A 17 6.12 -15.51 12.99
C LYS A 17 5.14 -14.77 12.08
N TYR A 18 5.60 -14.41 10.88
CA TYR A 18 4.74 -13.73 9.90
C TYR A 18 3.45 -14.53 9.70
N PRO A 19 2.28 -13.87 9.67
CA PRO A 19 1.01 -14.56 9.49
C PRO A 19 1.01 -15.28 8.13
N VAL A 20 0.77 -16.60 8.15
CA VAL A 20 0.55 -17.39 6.93
C VAL A 20 -0.93 -17.36 6.62
N LEU A 21 -1.28 -17.07 5.36
CA LEU A 21 -2.67 -17.10 4.91
C LEU A 21 -3.13 -18.54 4.67
N THR A 22 -4.34 -18.86 5.13
CA THR A 22 -5.03 -20.12 4.82
C THR A 22 -6.32 -19.83 4.05
N GLU A 23 -6.96 -20.85 3.49
CA GLU A 23 -8.26 -20.70 2.81
C GLU A 23 -9.41 -21.05 3.78
N SER A 24 -10.54 -20.37 3.66
CA SER A 24 -11.79 -20.71 4.37
C SER A 24 -13.01 -20.44 3.50
N SER A 25 -14.11 -21.14 3.76
CA SER A 25 -15.39 -20.75 3.19
C SER A 25 -15.89 -19.45 3.84
N PRO A 26 -16.67 -18.62 3.12
CA PRO A 26 -17.25 -17.40 3.68
C PRO A 26 -18.07 -17.64 4.95
N GLU A 27 -18.91 -18.68 4.98
CA GLU A 27 -19.80 -19.02 6.10
C GLU A 27 -18.99 -19.32 7.37
N LYS A 28 -17.92 -20.11 7.24
CA LYS A 28 -17.03 -20.45 8.36
C LYS A 28 -16.33 -19.22 8.93
N ALA A 29 -16.04 -18.24 8.07
CA ALA A 29 -15.46 -16.97 8.49
C ALA A 29 -16.50 -15.97 9.03
N GLY A 30 -17.79 -16.31 9.02
CA GLY A 30 -18.89 -15.47 9.52
C GLY A 30 -19.43 -14.46 8.50
N PHE A 31 -19.15 -14.65 7.21
CA PHE A 31 -19.71 -13.80 6.15
C PHE A 31 -21.10 -14.24 5.72
N ASN A 32 -21.93 -13.26 5.36
CA ASN A 32 -23.23 -13.52 4.74
C ASN A 32 -23.03 -13.81 3.24
N VAL A 33 -23.26 -15.06 2.84
CA VAL A 33 -23.06 -15.55 1.47
C VAL A 33 -23.96 -14.85 0.47
N GLU A 34 -25.21 -14.57 0.82
CA GLU A 34 -26.14 -13.91 -0.10
C GLU A 34 -25.66 -12.50 -0.45
N ARG A 35 -25.10 -11.76 0.52
CA ARG A 35 -24.48 -10.45 0.25
C ARG A 35 -23.22 -10.56 -0.61
N LEU A 36 -22.40 -11.59 -0.41
CA LEU A 36 -21.25 -11.82 -1.28
C LEU A 36 -21.67 -12.18 -2.71
N ASN A 37 -22.73 -12.96 -2.88
CA ASN A 37 -23.31 -13.25 -4.20
C ASN A 37 -23.91 -12.00 -4.86
N GLN A 38 -24.53 -11.10 -4.08
CA GLN A 38 -24.99 -9.81 -4.59
C GLN A 38 -23.84 -8.94 -5.08
N MET A 39 -22.73 -8.87 -4.32
CA MET A 39 -21.50 -8.19 -4.74
C MET A 39 -20.91 -8.82 -6.01
N ASP A 40 -20.84 -10.15 -6.09
CA ASP A 40 -20.34 -10.86 -7.27
C ASP A 40 -21.15 -10.52 -8.54
N ARG A 41 -22.49 -10.56 -8.43
CA ARG A 41 -23.39 -10.17 -9.53
C ARG A 41 -23.20 -8.70 -9.91
N TRP A 42 -23.11 -7.81 -8.93
CA TRP A 42 -22.92 -6.39 -9.18
C TRP A 42 -21.59 -6.09 -9.89
N ILE A 43 -20.48 -6.69 -9.45
CA ILE A 43 -19.17 -6.53 -10.12
C ILE A 43 -19.23 -7.05 -11.55
N SER A 44 -19.87 -8.20 -11.76
CA SER A 44 -20.05 -8.77 -13.10
C SER A 44 -20.82 -7.80 -14.01
N GLN A 45 -21.91 -7.20 -13.52
CA GLN A 45 -22.67 -6.18 -14.24
C GLN A 45 -21.84 -4.92 -14.55
N GLN A 46 -20.92 -4.50 -13.66
CA GLN A 46 -20.04 -3.36 -13.95
C GLN A 46 -19.05 -3.69 -15.08
N VAL A 47 -18.50 -4.91 -15.09
CA VAL A 47 -17.63 -5.37 -16.18
C VAL A 47 -18.41 -5.42 -17.50
N ASP A 48 -19.64 -5.94 -17.48
CA ASP A 48 -20.53 -5.95 -18.65
C ASP A 48 -20.87 -4.52 -19.12
N ALA A 49 -20.99 -3.57 -18.19
CA ALA A 49 -21.22 -2.15 -18.47
C ALA A 49 -19.98 -1.39 -18.97
N GLY A 50 -18.81 -2.04 -19.04
CA GLY A 50 -17.63 -1.51 -19.71
C GLY A 50 -16.36 -1.40 -18.86
N TYR A 51 -16.42 -1.67 -17.56
CA TYR A 51 -15.20 -1.76 -16.75
C TYR A 51 -14.29 -2.86 -17.30
N PRO A 52 -12.98 -2.59 -17.51
CA PRO A 52 -12.10 -3.54 -18.18
C PRO A 52 -11.94 -4.84 -17.40
N GLY A 53 -11.81 -4.77 -16.08
CA GLY A 53 -11.73 -5.92 -15.19
C GLY A 53 -11.60 -5.51 -13.73
N VAL A 54 -11.80 -6.48 -12.83
CA VAL A 54 -11.72 -6.29 -11.37
C VAL A 54 -11.05 -7.52 -10.76
N ASN A 55 -10.18 -7.32 -9.77
CA ASN A 55 -9.66 -8.38 -8.90
C ASN A 55 -10.03 -8.06 -7.46
N LEU A 56 -10.62 -9.02 -6.75
CA LEU A 56 -11.01 -8.85 -5.35
C LEU A 56 -10.43 -9.98 -4.49
N LEU A 57 -9.83 -9.58 -3.37
CA LEU A 57 -9.34 -10.45 -2.32
C LEU A 57 -9.91 -9.96 -0.99
N ILE A 58 -10.58 -10.84 -0.26
CA ILE A 58 -11.07 -10.59 1.09
C ILE A 58 -10.37 -11.56 2.04
N ILE A 59 -9.76 -11.02 3.09
CA ILE A 59 -9.07 -11.79 4.14
C ILE A 59 -9.69 -11.41 5.48
N LYS A 60 -10.00 -12.39 6.32
CA LYS A 60 -10.44 -12.22 7.71
C LYS A 60 -9.76 -13.25 8.59
N ASP A 61 -9.20 -12.83 9.72
CA ASP A 61 -8.54 -13.73 10.69
C ASP A 61 -7.53 -14.67 10.02
N ASN A 62 -6.64 -14.10 9.20
CA ASN A 62 -5.64 -14.79 8.37
C ASN A 62 -6.18 -15.80 7.34
N GLN A 63 -7.49 -15.85 7.14
CA GLN A 63 -8.13 -16.71 6.16
C GLN A 63 -8.55 -15.90 4.95
N ILE A 64 -8.14 -16.33 3.77
CA ILE A 64 -8.72 -15.90 2.50
C ILE A 64 -10.13 -16.47 2.46
N VAL A 65 -11.12 -15.58 2.44
CA VAL A 65 -12.55 -15.96 2.46
C VAL A 65 -13.20 -15.81 1.09
N TYR A 66 -12.60 -14.97 0.24
CA TYR A 66 -13.10 -14.69 -1.10
C TYR A 66 -11.94 -14.21 -1.96
N ARG A 67 -11.78 -14.82 -3.14
CA ARG A 67 -10.77 -14.43 -4.13
C ARG A 67 -11.33 -14.69 -5.52
N LYS A 68 -11.53 -13.63 -6.31
CA LYS A 68 -12.06 -13.75 -7.67
C LYS A 68 -11.58 -12.61 -8.57
N ALA A 69 -11.50 -12.91 -9.87
CA ALA A 69 -11.20 -11.96 -10.93
C ALA A 69 -12.36 -11.93 -11.93
N TRP A 70 -12.63 -10.77 -12.52
CA TRP A 70 -13.63 -10.56 -13.56
C TRP A 70 -13.02 -9.75 -14.70
N GLY A 71 -13.53 -9.95 -15.91
CA GLY A 71 -13.14 -9.17 -17.09
C GLY A 71 -11.74 -9.49 -17.63
N ALA A 72 -11.10 -8.47 -18.21
CA ALA A 72 -9.83 -8.53 -18.92
C ALA A 72 -8.73 -7.75 -18.18
N ALA A 73 -7.52 -8.32 -18.17
CA ALA A 73 -6.29 -7.66 -17.79
C ALA A 73 -5.78 -6.68 -18.88
N LYS A 74 -6.03 -7.02 -20.15
CA LYS A 74 -5.72 -6.17 -21.31
C LYS A 74 -6.85 -6.26 -22.32
N LYS A 75 -7.53 -5.14 -22.55
CA LYS A 75 -8.68 -5.02 -23.48
C LYS A 75 -8.30 -4.31 -24.79
N TYR A 76 -7.23 -3.51 -24.78
CA TYR A 76 -6.78 -2.69 -25.90
C TYR A 76 -5.30 -2.91 -26.20
N ASP A 77 -4.92 -2.77 -27.47
CA ASP A 77 -3.54 -2.61 -27.91
C ASP A 77 -3.35 -1.19 -28.46
N GLY A 78 -2.72 -0.33 -27.67
CA GLY A 78 -2.83 1.12 -27.86
C GLY A 78 -4.28 1.58 -27.79
N SER A 79 -4.78 2.18 -28.86
CA SER A 79 -6.17 2.66 -28.96
C SER A 79 -7.12 1.63 -29.63
N VAL A 80 -6.63 0.47 -30.04
CA VAL A 80 -7.41 -0.53 -30.78
C VAL A 80 -7.99 -1.56 -29.82
N LEU A 81 -9.30 -1.80 -29.91
CA LEU A 81 -9.97 -2.85 -29.14
C LEU A 81 -9.54 -4.22 -29.66
N MET A 82 -9.10 -5.11 -28.77
CA MET A 82 -8.67 -6.46 -29.13
C MET A 82 -9.88 -7.37 -29.36
N GLU A 83 -9.87 -8.17 -30.43
CA GLU A 83 -10.88 -9.22 -30.66
C GLU A 83 -10.86 -10.29 -29.56
N GLN A 84 -9.66 -10.59 -29.04
CA GLN A 84 -9.43 -11.56 -27.96
C GLN A 84 -8.69 -10.87 -26.79
N PRO A 85 -9.41 -10.23 -25.86
CA PRO A 85 -8.81 -9.63 -24.67
C PRO A 85 -8.07 -10.66 -23.81
N VAL A 86 -7.00 -10.23 -23.13
CA VAL A 86 -6.33 -11.06 -22.13
C VAL A 86 -7.19 -11.10 -20.88
N LYS A 87 -7.71 -12.27 -20.50
CA LYS A 87 -8.57 -12.43 -19.31
C LYS A 87 -7.80 -12.09 -18.03
N ALA A 88 -8.47 -11.40 -17.11
CA ALA A 88 -7.96 -11.21 -15.77
C ALA A 88 -8.02 -12.52 -14.99
N THR A 89 -6.99 -12.78 -14.20
CA THR A 89 -6.92 -13.92 -13.27
C THR A 89 -6.52 -13.40 -11.90
N THR A 90 -6.72 -14.20 -10.86
CA THR A 90 -6.30 -13.89 -9.50
C THR A 90 -4.77 -13.85 -9.33
N GLY A 91 -4.01 -14.25 -10.36
CA GLY A 91 -2.56 -14.13 -10.46
C GLY A 91 -2.09 -13.05 -11.44
N THR A 92 -3.00 -12.27 -12.04
CA THR A 92 -2.62 -11.16 -12.92
C THR A 92 -1.86 -10.10 -12.12
N LEU A 93 -0.70 -9.71 -12.64
CA LEU A 93 0.09 -8.62 -12.09
C LEU A 93 -0.42 -7.27 -12.61
N TYR A 94 -0.51 -6.30 -11.72
CA TYR A 94 -0.94 -4.94 -12.00
C TYR A 94 0.11 -3.94 -11.53
N ASP A 95 0.23 -2.82 -12.24
CA ASP A 95 0.93 -1.65 -11.70
C ASP A 95 0.17 -1.13 -10.47
N LEU A 96 0.87 -1.04 -9.35
CA LEU A 96 0.31 -0.61 -8.08
C LEU A 96 0.25 0.92 -7.93
N ALA A 97 0.94 1.67 -8.81
CA ALA A 97 1.02 3.13 -8.75
C ALA A 97 1.30 3.61 -7.31
N SER A 98 0.47 4.51 -6.78
CA SER A 98 0.64 5.04 -5.42
C SER A 98 0.52 4.02 -4.29
N ASN A 99 -0.05 2.83 -4.50
CA ASN A 99 -0.04 1.77 -3.49
C ASN A 99 1.39 1.28 -3.17
N THR A 100 2.35 1.52 -4.07
CA THR A 100 3.79 1.28 -3.85
C THR A 100 4.31 1.97 -2.59
N LYS A 101 3.75 3.13 -2.22
CA LYS A 101 4.13 3.85 -1.00
C LYS A 101 3.93 2.99 0.24
N MET A 102 2.80 2.27 0.32
CA MET A 102 2.49 1.44 1.48
C MET A 102 3.26 0.12 1.45
N TYR A 103 3.26 -0.56 0.31
CA TYR A 103 3.77 -1.93 0.22
C TYR A 103 5.29 -2.02 0.05
N ALA A 104 5.95 -0.98 -0.46
CA ALA A 104 7.40 -0.96 -0.63
C ALA A 104 8.04 0.10 0.28
N THR A 105 7.73 1.38 0.07
CA THR A 105 8.45 2.49 0.73
C THR A 105 8.25 2.48 2.24
N ASN A 106 7.00 2.47 2.72
CA ASN A 106 6.71 2.47 4.15
C ASN A 106 7.19 1.19 4.83
N PHE A 107 7.10 0.04 4.15
CA PHE A 107 7.61 -1.22 4.70
C PHE A 107 9.14 -1.19 4.90
N ALA A 108 9.88 -0.63 3.93
CA ALA A 108 11.32 -0.42 4.07
C ALA A 108 11.66 0.56 5.20
N LEU A 109 10.90 1.65 5.33
CA LEU A 109 11.09 2.62 6.43
C LEU A 109 10.78 2.00 7.79
N GLN A 110 9.70 1.22 7.91
CA GLN A 110 9.37 0.50 9.15
C GLN A 110 10.46 -0.48 9.55
N LYS A 111 11.10 -1.17 8.59
CA LYS A 111 12.27 -2.02 8.86
C LYS A 111 13.45 -1.22 9.39
N LEU A 112 13.74 -0.05 8.81
CA LEU A 112 14.80 0.82 9.32
C LEU A 112 14.49 1.33 10.73
N MET A 113 13.23 1.65 11.00
CA MET A 113 12.76 2.05 12.33
C MET A 113 12.91 0.92 13.35
N SER A 114 12.52 -0.31 13.00
CA SER A 114 12.64 -1.46 13.90
C SER A 114 14.09 -1.83 14.21
N GLU A 115 15.02 -1.50 13.31
CA GLU A 115 16.47 -1.64 13.51
C GLU A 115 17.12 -0.44 14.23
N GLY A 116 16.33 0.55 14.65
CA GLY A 116 16.83 1.77 15.30
C GLY A 116 17.65 2.69 14.40
N LYS A 117 17.61 2.49 13.07
CA LYS A 117 18.37 3.27 12.08
C LYS A 117 17.66 4.53 11.63
N LEU A 118 16.37 4.65 11.92
CA LEU A 118 15.53 5.78 11.53
C LEU A 118 14.49 6.04 12.63
N HIS A 119 14.25 7.31 12.97
CA HIS A 119 13.17 7.72 13.85
C HIS A 119 12.20 8.66 13.11
N PRO A 120 10.88 8.59 13.33
CA PRO A 120 9.92 9.49 12.67
C PRO A 120 10.21 10.98 12.88
N ASP A 121 10.70 11.36 14.06
CA ASP A 121 11.06 12.75 14.38
C ASP A 121 12.44 13.20 13.87
N ASP A 122 13.22 12.30 13.25
CA ASP A 122 14.48 12.72 12.64
C ASP A 122 14.23 13.72 11.51
N ARG A 123 15.10 14.73 11.41
CA ARG A 123 15.12 15.64 10.26
C ARG A 123 15.58 14.88 9.01
N ILE A 124 14.96 15.16 7.87
CA ILE A 124 15.35 14.54 6.58
C ILE A 124 16.81 14.86 6.24
N ALA A 125 17.27 16.09 6.54
CA ALA A 125 18.63 16.55 6.30
C ALA A 125 19.72 15.72 7.02
N LYS A 126 19.35 14.93 8.05
CA LYS A 126 20.25 13.95 8.69
C LYS A 126 20.67 12.84 7.73
N TYR A 127 19.77 12.44 6.82
CA TYR A 127 19.95 11.30 5.91
C TYR A 127 20.25 11.72 4.48
N ILE A 128 19.79 12.90 4.07
CA ILE A 128 19.97 13.43 2.72
C ILE A 128 20.75 14.74 2.83
N PRO A 129 22.09 14.71 2.69
CA PRO A 129 22.91 15.91 2.68
C PRO A 129 22.44 16.90 1.60
N GLY A 130 22.39 18.19 1.94
CA GLY A 130 21.89 19.23 1.04
C GLY A 130 20.36 19.34 0.96
N PHE A 131 19.61 18.59 1.79
CA PHE A 131 18.17 18.78 1.92
C PHE A 131 17.84 20.06 2.72
N ALA A 132 18.01 21.20 2.06
CA ALA A 132 17.78 22.54 2.59
C ALA A 132 17.19 23.45 1.51
N ASP A 133 16.73 24.64 1.92
CA ASP A 133 16.22 25.64 1.00
C ASP A 133 17.34 26.17 0.09
N SER A 134 17.02 26.41 -1.17
CA SER A 134 17.84 27.23 -2.05
C SER A 134 17.62 28.72 -1.75
N PRO A 135 18.57 29.62 -2.08
CA PRO A 135 18.41 31.05 -1.84
C PRO A 135 17.10 31.62 -2.42
N ASN A 136 16.73 31.17 -3.61
CA ASN A 136 15.57 31.66 -4.36
C ASN A 136 14.26 30.91 -4.07
N ASP A 137 14.23 29.95 -3.14
CA ASP A 137 12.99 29.23 -2.81
C ASP A 137 11.99 30.18 -2.14
N THR A 138 10.77 30.27 -2.69
CA THR A 138 9.68 31.11 -2.13
C THR A 138 9.18 30.59 -0.79
N ILE A 139 9.14 29.26 -0.62
CA ILE A 139 8.75 28.60 0.62
C ILE A 139 10.02 28.12 1.32
N LYS A 140 10.20 28.51 2.58
CA LYS A 140 11.37 28.16 3.39
C LYS A 140 11.02 27.10 4.44
N GLY A 141 12.04 26.47 5.02
CA GLY A 141 11.92 25.50 6.10
C GLY A 141 12.19 24.06 5.68
N LYS A 142 12.69 23.79 4.48
CA LYS A 142 12.94 22.42 3.98
C LYS A 142 13.91 21.63 4.86
N ASN A 143 14.89 22.30 5.48
CA ASN A 143 15.83 21.69 6.42
C ASN A 143 15.21 21.34 7.80
N THR A 144 13.99 21.80 8.08
CA THR A 144 13.27 21.51 9.35
C THR A 144 12.34 20.30 9.24
N LEU A 145 12.02 19.89 8.01
CA LEU A 145 11.11 18.77 7.75
C LEU A 145 11.64 17.47 8.35
N ARG A 146 10.73 16.76 9.03
CA ARG A 146 10.95 15.46 9.64
C ARG A 146 10.47 14.35 8.73
N ILE A 147 10.92 13.11 9.00
CA ILE A 147 10.42 11.93 8.29
C ILE A 147 8.89 11.82 8.45
N SER A 148 8.37 12.08 9.65
CA SER A 148 6.93 12.09 9.93
C SER A 148 6.16 13.05 9.03
N ASP A 149 6.73 14.20 8.69
CA ASP A 149 6.03 15.22 7.90
C ASP A 149 5.80 14.70 6.46
N LEU A 150 6.74 13.89 5.92
CA LEU A 150 6.55 13.22 4.62
C LEU A 150 5.53 12.08 4.70
N LEU A 151 5.61 11.25 5.75
CA LEU A 151 4.71 10.11 5.93
C LEU A 151 3.24 10.53 6.06
N HIS A 152 2.99 11.74 6.60
CA HIS A 152 1.65 12.32 6.72
C HIS A 152 1.26 13.23 5.54
N HIS A 153 2.03 13.25 4.44
CA HIS A 153 1.77 14.12 3.29
C HIS A 153 1.68 15.62 3.66
N SER A 154 2.45 16.04 4.66
CA SER A 154 2.45 17.41 5.21
C SER A 154 3.75 18.19 4.95
N GLY A 155 4.66 17.62 4.15
CA GLY A 155 5.95 18.25 3.81
C GLY A 155 5.87 19.43 2.83
N GLY A 156 4.68 19.79 2.34
CA GLY A 156 4.48 20.92 1.43
C GLY A 156 4.93 20.71 -0.02
N PHE A 157 5.24 19.47 -0.41
CA PHE A 157 5.63 19.15 -1.79
C PHE A 157 4.41 19.06 -2.72
N PRO A 158 4.56 19.41 -4.01
CA PRO A 158 3.52 19.20 -5.01
C PRO A 158 3.19 17.70 -5.13
N ALA A 159 1.95 17.39 -5.54
CA ALA A 159 1.47 16.02 -5.65
C ALA A 159 2.21 15.19 -6.70
N ASP A 160 2.72 15.85 -7.76
CA ASP A 160 3.47 15.24 -8.85
C ASP A 160 4.50 16.26 -9.35
N PRO A 161 5.76 15.88 -9.67
CA PRO A 161 6.54 16.65 -10.63
C PRO A 161 5.69 16.96 -11.86
N GLN A 162 5.52 18.23 -12.18
CA GLN A 162 4.89 18.62 -13.42
C GLN A 162 5.81 18.17 -14.58
N TYR A 163 5.48 17.02 -15.18
CA TYR A 163 6.01 16.58 -16.46
C TYR A 163 5.04 16.91 -17.62
N PRO A 164 4.56 18.15 -17.84
CA PRO A 164 3.88 18.40 -19.09
C PRO A 164 4.93 18.44 -20.20
N ASN A 165 4.94 17.40 -21.01
CA ASN A 165 5.18 17.63 -22.43
C ASN A 165 3.98 18.48 -22.92
N LYS A 166 4.18 19.80 -23.04
CA LYS A 166 3.14 20.76 -23.47
C LYS A 166 2.55 20.47 -24.86
N ALA A 167 3.11 19.52 -25.61
CA ALA A 167 2.59 19.10 -26.91
C ALA A 167 1.52 17.99 -26.85
N VAL A 168 1.27 17.39 -25.68
CA VAL A 168 0.38 16.22 -25.51
C VAL A 168 -0.72 16.44 -24.47
N ALA A 169 -0.76 17.61 -23.82
CA ALA A 169 -1.83 18.02 -22.92
C ALA A 169 -2.91 18.82 -23.66
#